data_AF-A0A846YLI1-F1
#
_entry.id   AF-A0A846YLI1-F1
#
_cell.length_a   1.000
_cell.length_b   1.000
_cell.length_c   1.000
_cell.angle_alpha   90.00
_cell.angle_beta   90.00
_cell.angle_gamma   90.00
#
_symmetry.space_group_name_H-M   'P 1'
#
loop_
_entity.id
_entity.type
_entity.pdbx_description
1 polymer ?
#
loop_
_entity_poly.entity_id
_entity_poly.type
_entity_poly.pdbx_seq_one_letter_code
_entity_poly.pdbx_strand_id
1 'polypeptide(L)'
;MTVIEQQLSSAEVDPLVRGKTWEEMTPGSIFRTARRTVTEADLIQFITWGGFNEPLFYDNSHASAGGYTGRLIPGAMIYCLAEGLILQTNVLNGTGLAFMHMELTVKRPVYVGDTLHALVRTTESRASSKPGRGVVTAHVSVRNQRDEEVLVFTPVRLIRGADFVEPEAAHH
;
A
#
# COMPACT_ATOMS: atom_id res chain seq x y z
N MET A 1 -38.43 2.85 27.80
CA MET A 1 -37.08 3.43 27.78
C MET A 1 -36.81 3.84 26.34
N THR A 2 -37.17 5.07 26.00
CA THR A 2 -37.18 5.56 24.61
C THR A 2 -35.78 6.03 24.28
N VAL A 3 -35.03 5.25 23.51
CA VAL A 3 -33.77 5.73 22.93
C VAL A 3 -34.16 6.69 21.82
N ILE A 4 -33.74 7.93 21.98
CA ILE A 4 -34.05 9.07 21.11
C ILE A 4 -33.43 8.80 19.73
N GLU A 5 -34.27 8.67 18.69
CA GLU A 5 -33.86 8.79 17.28
C GLU A 5 -33.54 10.26 16.99
N GLN A 6 -32.36 10.72 17.42
CA GLN A 6 -31.81 11.96 16.91
C GLN A 6 -31.16 11.67 15.56
N GLN A 7 -31.60 12.39 14.54
CA GLN A 7 -31.05 12.28 13.19
C GLN A 7 -29.65 12.91 13.18
N LEU A 8 -28.63 12.08 13.31
CA LEU A 8 -27.22 12.49 13.37
C LEU A 8 -26.73 12.96 11.99
N SER A 9 -26.10 14.14 11.92
CA SER A 9 -25.41 14.60 10.72
C SER A 9 -24.00 14.01 10.63
N SER A 10 -23.54 13.68 9.42
CA SER A 10 -22.15 13.24 9.19
C SER A 10 -21.11 14.31 9.55
N ALA A 11 -21.51 15.58 9.62
CA ALA A 11 -20.64 16.68 10.04
C ALA A 11 -20.43 16.73 11.58
N GLU A 12 -21.26 16.04 12.34
CA GLU A 12 -21.27 16.05 13.82
C GLU A 12 -20.63 14.80 14.42
N VAL A 13 -20.25 13.83 13.59
CA VAL A 13 -19.70 12.54 14.01
C VAL A 13 -18.33 12.35 13.39
N ASP A 14 -17.30 12.35 14.23
CA ASP A 14 -15.94 12.08 13.80
C ASP A 14 -15.79 10.64 13.25
N PRO A 15 -14.96 10.42 12.22
CA PRO A 15 -14.67 9.08 11.75
C PRO A 15 -13.96 8.29 12.84
N LEU A 16 -14.32 7.01 12.97
CA LEU A 16 -13.70 6.09 13.94
C LEU A 16 -12.18 5.99 13.74
N VAL A 17 -11.71 6.13 12.50
CA VAL A 17 -10.29 5.97 12.15
C VAL A 17 -9.84 7.15 11.29
N ARG A 18 -8.76 7.81 11.71
CA ARG A 18 -8.02 8.78 10.89
C ARG A 18 -6.59 8.30 10.64
N GLY A 19 -6.08 8.61 9.46
CA GLY A 19 -4.67 8.42 9.11
C GLY A 19 -3.76 9.40 9.83
N LYS A 20 -2.46 9.15 9.69
CA LYS A 20 -1.43 10.05 10.20
C LYS A 20 -1.30 11.28 9.31
N THR A 21 -1.05 12.43 9.91
CA THR A 21 -0.55 13.60 9.18
C THR A 21 0.94 13.45 8.87
N TRP A 22 1.51 14.29 8.01
CA TRP A 22 2.94 14.21 7.71
C TRP A 22 3.82 14.48 8.95
N GLU A 23 3.38 15.35 9.86
CA GLU A 23 4.06 15.65 11.13
C GLU A 23 4.10 14.42 12.06
N GLU A 24 3.07 13.57 12.02
CA GLU A 24 2.97 12.33 12.80
C GLU A 24 3.76 11.16 12.18
N MET A 25 4.23 11.32 10.94
CA MET A 25 5.09 10.38 10.23
C MET A 25 6.56 10.81 10.36
N THR A 26 7.11 10.71 11.57
CA THR A 26 8.49 11.15 11.83
C THR A 26 9.52 10.21 11.19
N PRO A 27 10.67 10.73 10.68
CA PRO A 27 11.77 9.89 10.23
C PRO A 27 12.21 8.90 11.30
N GLY A 28 12.44 7.65 10.90
CA GLY A 28 12.80 6.55 11.80
C GLY A 28 11.60 5.82 12.41
N SER A 29 10.37 6.34 12.28
CA SER A 29 9.17 5.59 12.68
C SER A 29 8.98 4.36 11.80
N ILE A 30 8.56 3.25 12.42
CA ILE A 30 8.41 1.95 11.77
C ILE A 30 7.06 1.35 12.16
N PHE A 31 6.38 0.73 11.19
CA PHE A 31 5.26 -0.16 11.46
C PHE A 31 5.28 -1.37 10.52
N ARG A 32 4.46 -2.38 10.83
CA ARG A 32 4.27 -3.56 9.99
C ARG A 32 2.81 -3.75 9.63
N THR A 33 2.55 -4.37 8.49
CA THR A 33 1.20 -4.74 8.07
C THR A 33 0.75 -6.06 8.70
N ALA A 34 -0.53 -6.40 8.48
CA ALA A 34 -1.00 -7.78 8.57
C ALA A 34 -0.28 -8.67 7.53
N ARG A 35 -0.43 -9.98 7.68
CA ARG A 35 0.11 -10.99 6.77
C ARG A 35 -1.00 -11.55 5.90
N ARG A 36 -0.70 -11.86 4.63
CA ARG A 36 -1.66 -12.49 3.71
C ARG A 36 -0.98 -13.51 2.81
N THR A 37 -1.54 -14.70 2.73
CA THR A 37 -1.13 -15.75 1.79
C THR A 37 -1.63 -15.40 0.38
N VAL A 38 -0.72 -15.43 -0.60
CA VAL A 38 -1.05 -15.25 -2.02
C VAL A 38 -1.60 -16.56 -2.56
N THR A 39 -2.73 -16.51 -3.23
CA THR A 39 -3.40 -17.71 -3.75
C THR A 39 -3.38 -17.74 -5.29
N GLU A 40 -3.69 -18.90 -5.86
CA GLU A 40 -3.86 -19.05 -7.31
C GLU A 40 -4.97 -18.13 -7.83
N ALA A 41 -6.03 -17.92 -7.04
CA ALA A 41 -7.11 -17.03 -7.41
C ALA A 41 -6.63 -15.58 -7.52
N ASP A 42 -5.70 -15.15 -6.67
CA ASP A 42 -5.10 -13.82 -6.76
C ASP A 42 -4.27 -13.67 -8.05
N LEU A 43 -3.46 -14.69 -8.36
CA LEU A 43 -2.63 -14.72 -9.57
C LEU A 43 -3.49 -14.60 -10.82
N ILE A 44 -4.47 -15.50 -11.00
CA ILE A 44 -5.30 -15.54 -12.20
C ILE A 44 -6.10 -14.25 -12.35
N GLN A 45 -6.73 -13.76 -11.28
CA GLN A 45 -7.48 -12.50 -11.35
C GLN A 45 -6.58 -11.33 -11.75
N PHE A 46 -5.38 -11.22 -11.18
CA PHE A 46 -4.47 -10.12 -11.48
C PHE A 46 -3.98 -10.15 -12.92
N ILE A 47 -3.53 -11.31 -13.41
CA ILE A 47 -2.99 -11.40 -14.79
C ILE A 47 -4.09 -11.23 -15.83
N THR A 48 -5.31 -11.73 -15.58
CA THR A 48 -6.45 -11.52 -16.47
C THR A 48 -6.87 -10.06 -16.49
N TRP A 49 -7.03 -9.42 -15.33
CA TRP A 49 -7.42 -8.01 -15.27
C TRP A 49 -6.35 -7.08 -15.84
N GLY A 50 -5.07 -7.34 -15.53
CA GLY A 50 -3.94 -6.53 -15.98
C GLY A 50 -3.47 -6.84 -17.40
N GLY A 51 -4.00 -7.88 -18.06
CA GLY A 51 -3.57 -8.31 -19.39
C GLY A 51 -2.13 -8.85 -19.45
N PHE A 52 -1.64 -9.45 -18.36
CA PHE A 52 -0.31 -10.05 -18.29
C PHE A 52 -0.30 -11.40 -19.04
N ASN A 53 -0.31 -11.31 -20.37
CA ASN A 53 -0.36 -12.46 -21.28
C ASN A 53 1.03 -13.06 -21.58
N GLU A 54 1.94 -13.00 -20.61
CA GLU A 54 3.25 -13.66 -20.72
C GLU A 54 3.16 -15.10 -20.18
N PRO A 55 3.54 -16.13 -20.96
CA PRO A 55 3.49 -17.54 -20.55
C PRO A 55 4.13 -17.83 -19.19
N LEU A 56 5.13 -17.03 -18.77
CA LEU A 56 5.74 -17.08 -17.46
C LEU A 56 4.74 -17.17 -16.29
N PHE A 57 3.54 -16.58 -16.41
CA PHE A 57 2.57 -16.51 -15.31
C PHE A 57 1.44 -17.53 -15.38
N TYR A 58 1.16 -18.13 -16.54
CA TYR A 58 0.04 -19.06 -16.69
C TYR A 58 0.43 -20.43 -17.28
N ASP A 59 1.58 -20.55 -17.93
CA ASP A 59 2.13 -21.82 -18.42
C ASP A 59 3.24 -22.32 -17.47
N ASN A 60 2.91 -23.36 -16.68
CA ASN A 60 3.84 -23.93 -15.73
C ASN A 60 5.04 -24.59 -16.40
N SER A 61 4.88 -25.11 -17.63
CA SER A 61 5.98 -25.73 -18.37
C SER A 61 7.00 -24.69 -18.83
N HIS A 62 6.51 -23.53 -19.31
CA HIS A 62 7.34 -22.39 -19.67
C HIS A 62 8.10 -21.83 -18.46
N ALA A 63 7.40 -21.59 -17.34
CA ALA A 63 8.03 -21.12 -16.11
C ALA A 63 9.12 -22.10 -15.61
N SER A 64 8.86 -23.41 -15.66
CA SER A 64 9.82 -24.43 -15.25
C SER A 64 11.08 -24.43 -16.14
N ALA A 65 10.92 -24.22 -17.45
CA ALA A 65 12.06 -24.11 -18.38
C ALA A 65 12.97 -22.90 -18.07
N GLY A 66 12.41 -21.84 -17.48
CA GLY A 66 13.15 -20.68 -16.97
C GLY A 66 13.78 -20.87 -15.59
N GLY A 67 13.65 -22.04 -14.96
CA GLY A 67 14.22 -22.35 -13.65
C GLY A 67 13.32 -22.00 -12.45
N TYR A 68 12.05 -21.65 -12.68
CA TYR A 68 11.09 -21.40 -11.61
C TYR A 68 10.48 -22.71 -11.09
N THR A 69 10.20 -22.78 -9.79
CA THR A 69 9.78 -24.02 -9.12
C THR A 69 8.26 -24.13 -8.89
N GLY A 70 7.47 -23.19 -9.41
CA GLY A 70 6.03 -23.17 -9.22
C GLY A 70 5.34 -21.99 -9.92
N ARG A 71 4.11 -21.71 -9.49
CA ARG A 71 3.25 -20.64 -10.03
C ARG A 71 3.78 -19.27 -9.60
N LEU A 72 4.52 -18.63 -10.49
CA LEU A 72 5.22 -17.38 -10.22
C LEU A 72 4.26 -16.19 -10.14
N ILE A 73 4.49 -15.30 -9.17
CA ILE A 73 3.70 -14.08 -8.97
C ILE A 73 4.40 -12.89 -9.65
N PRO A 74 3.69 -12.09 -10.48
CA PRO A 74 4.24 -10.87 -11.07
C PRO A 74 4.73 -9.87 -10.01
N GLY A 75 5.88 -9.22 -10.24
CA GLY A 75 6.41 -8.19 -9.33
C GLY A 75 5.43 -7.03 -9.06
N ALA A 76 4.68 -6.61 -10.10
CA ALA A 76 3.64 -5.59 -9.97
C ALA A 76 2.52 -6.03 -9.01
N MET A 77 2.15 -7.31 -9.01
CA MET A 77 1.15 -7.86 -8.10
C MET A 77 1.65 -7.87 -6.65
N ILE A 78 2.92 -8.20 -6.43
CA ILE A 78 3.55 -8.13 -5.09
C ILE A 78 3.46 -6.70 -4.54
N TYR A 79 3.76 -5.70 -5.37
CA TYR A 79 3.63 -4.29 -5.01
C TYR A 79 2.19 -3.92 -4.68
N CYS A 80 1.23 -4.20 -5.56
CA CYS A 80 -0.19 -3.88 -5.34
C CYS A 80 -0.71 -4.52 -4.05
N LEU A 81 -0.29 -5.76 -3.77
CA LEU A 81 -0.64 -6.44 -2.53
C LEU A 81 -0.06 -5.74 -1.31
N ALA A 82 1.23 -5.41 -1.33
CA ALA A 82 1.90 -4.74 -0.23
C ALA A 82 1.28 -3.36 0.04
N GLU A 83 0.99 -2.59 -1.02
CA GLU A 83 0.32 -1.30 -0.90
C GLU A 83 -1.08 -1.43 -0.30
N GLY A 84 -1.87 -2.42 -0.74
CA GLY A 84 -3.16 -2.73 -0.15
C GLY A 84 -3.06 -3.06 1.34
N LEU A 85 -2.08 -3.88 1.74
CA LEU A 85 -1.83 -4.22 3.15
C LEU A 85 -1.42 -2.99 3.99
N ILE A 86 -0.70 -2.04 3.40
CA ILE A 86 -0.35 -0.77 4.05
C ILE A 86 -1.61 0.08 4.25
N LEU A 87 -2.45 0.22 3.21
CA LEU A 87 -3.69 0.99 3.29
C LEU A 87 -4.67 0.42 4.33
N GLN A 88 -4.72 -0.90 4.50
CA GLN A 88 -5.51 -1.57 5.53
C GLN A 88 -5.09 -1.24 6.96
N THR A 89 -3.88 -0.70 7.18
CA THR A 89 -3.50 -0.15 8.50
C THR A 89 -4.17 1.19 8.81
N ASN A 90 -4.87 1.77 7.84
CA ASN A 90 -5.47 3.11 7.86
C ASN A 90 -4.46 4.25 8.04
N VAL A 91 -3.16 4.00 7.91
CA VAL A 91 -2.11 5.02 8.11
C VAL A 91 -2.26 6.25 7.20
N LEU A 92 -2.92 6.09 6.04
CA LEU A 92 -3.22 7.17 5.09
C LEU A 92 -4.70 7.57 5.02
N ASN A 93 -5.56 7.00 5.87
CA ASN A 93 -7.02 7.18 5.78
C ASN A 93 -7.41 8.66 5.92
N GLY A 94 -7.93 9.26 4.86
CA GLY A 94 -8.30 10.68 4.83
C GLY A 94 -7.12 11.66 4.80
N THR A 95 -5.87 11.21 4.82
CA THR A 95 -4.68 12.09 4.83
C THR A 95 -3.81 11.98 3.57
N GLY A 96 -3.93 10.92 2.79
CA GLY A 96 -3.23 10.82 1.49
C GLY A 96 -3.76 11.81 0.47
N LEU A 97 -2.88 12.57 -0.20
CA LEU A 97 -3.24 13.51 -1.27
C LEU A 97 -2.75 13.06 -2.64
N ALA A 98 -1.54 12.51 -2.73
CA ALA A 98 -0.99 12.02 -3.99
C ALA A 98 0.11 10.99 -3.78
N PHE A 99 0.22 10.04 -4.70
CA PHE A 99 1.38 9.18 -4.87
C PHE A 99 2.24 9.81 -5.97
N MET A 100 3.40 10.38 -5.64
CA MET A 100 4.16 11.22 -6.57
C MET A 100 5.13 10.41 -7.42
N HIS A 101 5.93 9.54 -6.79
CA HIS A 101 6.76 8.58 -7.49
C HIS A 101 7.18 7.44 -6.55
N MET A 102 7.79 6.40 -7.11
CA MET A 102 8.52 5.40 -6.35
C MET A 102 9.70 4.84 -7.14
N GLU A 103 10.68 4.31 -6.41
CA GLU A 103 11.63 3.33 -6.92
C GLU A 103 11.22 1.94 -6.45
N LEU A 104 11.39 0.91 -7.28
CA LEU A 104 10.99 -0.46 -6.97
C LEU A 104 12.07 -1.45 -7.44
N THR A 105 12.34 -2.46 -6.61
CA THR A 105 13.25 -3.56 -6.96
C THR A 105 12.67 -4.89 -6.50
N VAL A 106 12.50 -5.82 -7.44
CA VAL A 106 12.19 -7.23 -7.13
C VAL A 106 13.49 -7.92 -6.72
N LYS A 107 13.49 -8.53 -5.54
CA LYS A 107 14.68 -9.17 -4.96
C LYS A 107 14.69 -10.67 -5.12
N ARG A 108 13.51 -11.30 -5.02
CA ARG A 108 13.33 -12.76 -5.05
C ARG A 108 12.00 -13.11 -5.72
N PRO A 109 11.91 -14.29 -6.37
CA PRO A 109 10.63 -14.78 -6.84
C PRO A 109 9.67 -15.02 -5.67
N VAL A 110 8.38 -14.78 -5.92
CA VAL A 110 7.28 -15.14 -5.03
C VAL A 110 6.40 -16.12 -5.78
N TYR A 111 5.89 -17.11 -5.05
CA TYR A 111 5.03 -18.14 -5.62
C TYR A 111 3.66 -18.13 -4.95
N VAL A 112 2.66 -18.69 -5.64
CA VAL A 112 1.39 -19.06 -5.02
C VAL A 112 1.65 -19.90 -3.77
N GLY A 113 1.01 -19.56 -2.65
CA GLY A 113 1.19 -20.16 -1.33
C GLY A 113 2.16 -19.40 -0.42
N ASP A 114 2.99 -18.49 -0.95
CA ASP A 114 3.80 -17.61 -0.10
C ASP A 114 2.91 -16.63 0.69
N THR A 115 3.34 -16.28 1.89
CA THR A 115 2.62 -15.34 2.76
C THR A 115 3.41 -14.05 2.92
N LEU A 116 2.84 -12.95 2.42
CA LEU A 116 3.52 -11.67 2.37
C LEU A 116 3.07 -10.71 3.46
N HIS A 117 3.97 -9.82 3.86
CA HIS A 117 3.73 -8.65 4.69
C HIS A 117 4.76 -7.57 4.41
N ALA A 118 4.50 -6.34 4.83
CA ALA A 118 5.41 -5.22 4.64
C ALA A 118 5.89 -4.65 5.97
N LEU A 119 7.17 -4.29 6.02
CA LEU A 119 7.75 -3.39 7.02
C LEU A 119 7.93 -2.03 6.38
N VAL A 120 7.35 -0.99 6.98
CA VAL A 120 7.38 0.38 6.46
C VAL A 120 8.17 1.23 7.43
N ARG A 121 9.18 1.93 6.92
CA ARG A 121 9.97 2.90 7.68
C ARG A 121 9.87 4.25 7.02
N THR A 122 9.45 5.28 7.76
CA THR A 122 9.56 6.64 7.24
C THR A 122 11.02 7.07 7.23
N THR A 123 11.52 7.52 6.09
CA THR A 123 12.92 7.97 5.92
C THR A 123 13.03 9.48 5.85
N GLU A 124 11.99 10.16 5.37
CA GLU A 124 11.92 11.62 5.29
C GLU A 124 10.48 12.07 5.49
N SER A 125 10.30 13.18 6.19
CA SER A 125 9.02 13.87 6.30
C SER A 125 9.27 15.37 6.43
N ARG A 126 8.74 16.16 5.51
CA ARG A 126 8.97 17.60 5.44
C ARG A 126 7.77 18.33 4.88
N ALA A 127 7.67 19.62 5.18
CA ALA A 127 6.67 20.49 4.56
C ALA A 127 6.84 20.53 3.02
N SER A 128 5.72 20.64 2.33
CA SER A 128 5.67 20.95 0.90
C SER A 128 5.74 22.47 0.68
N SER A 129 5.80 22.90 -0.57
CA SER A 129 5.71 24.34 -0.90
C SER A 129 4.33 24.94 -0.63
N LYS A 130 3.28 24.12 -0.53
CA LYS A 130 1.92 24.57 -0.21
C LYS A 130 1.62 24.35 1.28
N PRO A 131 1.01 25.33 1.97
CA PRO A 131 0.60 25.18 3.37
C PRO A 131 -0.32 23.96 3.59
N GLY A 132 -0.30 23.42 4.80
CA GLY A 132 -1.16 22.28 5.17
C GLY A 132 -0.76 20.94 4.57
N ARG A 133 0.39 20.80 3.89
CA ARG A 133 0.78 19.56 3.20
C ARG A 133 2.26 19.27 3.37
N GLY A 134 2.60 17.99 3.46
CA GLY A 134 3.98 17.53 3.54
C GLY A 134 4.30 16.43 2.54
N VAL A 135 5.58 16.31 2.21
CA VAL A 135 6.14 15.23 1.40
C VAL A 135 6.75 14.21 2.35
N VAL A 136 6.28 12.96 2.25
CA VAL A 136 6.76 11.84 3.05
C VAL A 136 7.38 10.78 2.14
N THR A 137 8.63 10.42 2.44
CA THR A 137 9.33 9.30 1.81
C THR A 137 9.37 8.15 2.80
N ALA A 138 8.97 6.97 2.36
CA ALA A 138 9.09 5.75 3.15
C ALA A 138 9.93 4.72 2.41
N HIS A 139 10.61 3.86 3.16
CA HIS A 139 11.23 2.65 2.66
C HIS A 139 10.36 1.46 3.06
N VAL A 140 9.93 0.68 2.08
CA VAL A 140 9.06 -0.48 2.27
C VAL A 140 9.80 -1.75 1.89
N SER A 141 9.92 -2.66 2.86
CA SER A 141 10.48 -4.01 2.69
C SER A 141 9.33 -5.02 2.73
N VAL A 142 9.02 -5.65 1.58
CA VAL A 142 8.03 -6.72 1.48
C VAL A 142 8.72 -8.04 1.74
N ARG A 143 8.17 -8.83 2.67
CA ARG A 143 8.79 -10.06 3.15
C ARG A 143 7.83 -11.24 3.13
N ASN A 144 8.37 -12.43 2.88
CA ASN A 144 7.61 -13.68 2.90
C ASN A 144 7.55 -14.30 4.31
N GLN A 145 7.01 -15.52 4.41
CA GLN A 145 6.87 -16.28 5.66
C GLN A 145 8.21 -16.69 6.29
N ARG A 146 9.30 -16.68 5.53
CA ARG A 146 10.67 -16.96 5.98
C ARG A 146 11.43 -15.68 6.36
N ASP A 147 10.74 -14.54 6.39
CA ASP A 147 11.31 -13.20 6.61
C ASP A 147 12.33 -12.76 5.54
N GLU A 148 12.31 -13.41 4.38
CA GLU A 148 13.15 -13.02 3.25
C GLU A 148 12.52 -11.82 2.53
N GLU A 149 13.34 -10.81 2.23
CA GLU A 149 12.90 -9.66 1.46
C GLU A 149 12.69 -10.04 -0.01
N VAL A 150 11.45 -9.96 -0.48
CA VAL A 150 11.06 -10.36 -1.84
C VAL A 150 10.95 -9.17 -2.79
N LEU A 151 10.59 -8.01 -2.25
CA LEU A 151 10.45 -6.77 -3.01
C LEU A 151 10.73 -5.58 -2.08
N VAL A 152 11.40 -4.57 -2.62
CA VAL A 152 11.60 -3.28 -1.95
C VAL A 152 11.03 -2.18 -2.81
N PHE A 153 10.36 -1.22 -2.20
CA PHE A 153 10.02 0.03 -2.87
C PHE A 153 10.11 1.23 -1.94
N THR A 154 10.41 2.39 -2.52
CA THR A 154 10.57 3.66 -1.82
C THR A 154 9.54 4.66 -2.35
N PRO A 155 8.31 4.67 -1.83
CA PRO A 155 7.28 5.59 -2.28
C PRO A 155 7.45 6.98 -1.68
N VAL A 156 7.19 8.00 -2.50
CA VAL A 156 7.10 9.40 -2.09
C VAL A 156 5.66 9.86 -2.26
N ARG A 157 5.04 10.29 -1.15
CA ARG A 157 3.63 10.69 -1.11
C ARG A 157 3.48 12.12 -0.60
N LEU A 158 2.46 12.80 -1.11
CA LEU A 158 1.97 14.05 -0.55
C LEU A 158 0.88 13.73 0.47
N ILE A 159 1.03 14.22 1.69
CA ILE A 159 0.17 13.90 2.84
C ILE A 159 -0.35 15.20 3.46
N ARG A 160 -1.60 15.21 3.93
CA ARG A 160 -2.21 16.32 4.68
C ARG A 160 -1.44 16.58 5.98
N GLY A 161 -1.28 17.86 6.32
CA GLY A 161 -0.83 18.34 7.63
C GLY A 161 -2.00 18.54 8.58
N ALA A 162 -1.69 18.83 9.85
CA ALA A 162 -2.70 19.11 10.87
C ALA A 162 -3.52 20.38 10.57
N ASP A 163 -2.91 21.33 9.86
CA ASP A 163 -3.48 22.59 9.40
C ASP A 163 -4.03 22.53 7.97
N PHE A 164 -4.22 21.34 7.40
CA PHE A 164 -4.77 21.20 6.05
C PHE A 164 -6.21 21.72 5.98
N VAL A 165 -6.43 22.71 5.12
CA VAL A 165 -7.76 23.20 4.75
C VAL A 165 -8.12 22.62 3.38
N GLU A 166 -9.31 22.03 3.27
CA GLU A 166 -9.82 21.56 1.98
C GLU A 166 -10.00 22.74 1.02
N PRO A 167 -9.54 22.62 -0.24
CA PRO A 167 -9.85 23.64 -1.24
C PRO A 167 -11.38 23.76 -1.37
N GLU A 168 -11.91 24.98 -1.44
CA GLU A 168 -13.30 25.20 -1.83
C GLU A 168 -13.55 24.43 -3.14
N ALA A 169 -14.62 23.63 -3.16
CA ALA A 169 -14.96 22.86 -4.34
C ALA A 169 -15.14 23.82 -5.52
N ALA A 170 -14.27 23.73 -6.52
CA ALA A 170 -14.49 24.42 -7.77
C ALA A 170 -15.77 23.86 -8.37
N HIS A 171 -16.85 24.64 -8.32
CA HIS A 171 -18.08 24.34 -9.04
C HIS A 171 -17.75 24.31 -10.54
N HIS A 172 -17.62 23.11 -11.09
CA HIS A 172 -17.50 22.84 -12.51
C HIS A 172 -18.84 22.36 -13.05
#